data_AF-A0A654U3Z3-F1
#
_entry.id   AF-A0A654U3Z3-F1
#
_cell.length_a   1.000
_cell.length_b   1.000
_cell.length_c   1.000
_cell.angle_alpha   90.00
_cell.angle_beta   90.00
_cell.angle_gamma   90.00
#
_symmetry.space_group_name_H-M   'P 1'
#
loop_
_entity.id
_entity.type
_entity.pdbx_description
1 polymer ?
#
loop_
_entity_poly.entity_id
_entity_poly.type
_entity_poly.pdbx_seq_one_letter_code
_entity_poly.pdbx_strand_id
1 'polypeptide(L)'
;MAAFALSREPVEKSWYDELSRVSAVAADIAGVGSTHINHLTPRVLDIDDLYRRMTERGITMIDTIQGPPRTDGPDVLLRQTSFRALAEPRMFRDEDGTVTPGILRVRFGEVEARGVALTPRGRERYEAAMAAADPAAVWATHFPSTDAEMAAQGLAYYRGGDPSAPIVYEDFLPASAAGIFRSNLDRDSQTGDGPDDAGYNVDWLAGAIGRHIHDPYALYDALAQEERR
;
A
#
# COMPACT_ATOMS: atom_id res chain seq x y z
N MET A 1 8.57 -25.25 -10.46
CA MET A 1 8.61 -24.46 -9.20
C MET A 1 7.43 -23.51 -9.19
N ALA A 2 6.68 -23.43 -8.09
CA ALA A 2 5.68 -22.39 -7.88
C ALA A 2 6.29 -21.34 -6.93
N ALA A 3 6.88 -20.29 -7.50
CA ALA A 3 7.77 -19.35 -6.78
C ALA A 3 7.10 -18.59 -5.62
N PHE A 4 5.77 -18.46 -5.63
CA PHE A 4 5.00 -17.74 -4.61
C PHE A 4 3.95 -18.60 -3.90
N ALA A 5 3.99 -19.92 -4.13
CA ALA A 5 3.11 -20.84 -3.41
C ALA A 5 3.53 -20.93 -1.95
N LEU A 6 2.57 -21.03 -1.04
CA LEU A 6 2.89 -21.33 0.35
C LEU A 6 3.58 -22.69 0.44
N SER A 7 4.71 -22.73 1.13
CA SER A 7 5.37 -23.98 1.45
C SER A 7 4.44 -24.90 2.26
N ARG A 8 4.51 -26.19 1.97
CA ARG A 8 3.84 -27.26 2.74
C ARG A 8 4.72 -27.80 3.86
N GLU A 9 5.97 -27.35 3.93
CA GLU A 9 6.88 -27.75 4.99
C GLU A 9 6.40 -27.21 6.34
N PRO A 10 6.53 -28.00 7.43
CA PRO A 10 6.25 -27.53 8.77
C PRO A 10 7.11 -26.32 9.13
N VAL A 11 6.50 -25.33 9.77
CA VAL A 11 7.17 -24.15 10.32
C VAL A 11 7.81 -24.52 11.65
N GLU A 12 9.08 -24.16 11.86
CA GLU A 12 9.76 -24.37 13.14
C GLU A 12 9.14 -23.46 14.21
N LYS A 13 8.46 -24.06 15.20
CA LYS A 13 7.59 -23.32 16.12
C LYS A 13 8.36 -22.37 17.01
N SER A 14 9.43 -22.83 17.65
CA SER A 14 10.22 -22.01 18.58
C SER A 14 10.83 -20.80 17.87
N TRP A 15 11.34 -20.99 16.65
CA TRP A 15 11.88 -19.91 15.82
C TRP A 15 10.80 -18.91 15.37
N TYR A 16 9.65 -19.41 14.90
CA TYR A 16 8.54 -18.55 14.51
C TYR A 16 8.02 -17.72 15.70
N ASP A 17 7.89 -18.33 16.88
CA ASP A 17 7.45 -17.66 18.11
C ASP A 17 8.49 -16.62 18.58
N GLU A 18 9.79 -16.91 18.43
CA GLU A 18 10.87 -15.95 18.68
C GLU A 18 10.76 -14.72 17.78
N LEU A 19 10.70 -14.92 16.47
CA LEU A 19 10.54 -13.83 15.50
C LEU A 19 9.25 -13.06 15.74
N SER A 20 8.15 -13.73 16.07
CA SER A 20 6.85 -13.09 16.33
C SER A 20 6.88 -12.19 17.58
N ARG A 21 7.77 -12.45 18.55
CA ARG A 21 8.00 -11.56 19.69
C ARG A 21 8.74 -10.29 19.28
N VAL A 22 9.55 -10.34 18.23
CA VAL A 22 10.27 -9.18 17.68
C VAL A 22 9.38 -8.40 16.72
N SER A 23 8.86 -9.07 15.68
CA SER A 23 8.01 -8.48 14.65
C SER A 23 7.27 -9.59 13.90
N ALA A 24 5.96 -9.42 13.75
CA ALA A 24 5.16 -10.34 12.95
C ALA A 24 5.59 -10.34 11.46
N VAL A 25 6.12 -9.22 10.94
CA VAL A 25 6.73 -9.16 9.59
C VAL A 25 7.99 -10.02 9.52
N ALA A 26 8.83 -9.98 10.56
CA ALA A 26 10.04 -10.81 10.60
C ALA A 26 9.67 -12.31 10.63
N ALA A 27 8.63 -12.68 11.39
CA ALA A 27 8.12 -14.05 11.42
C ALA A 27 7.54 -14.50 10.06
N ASP A 28 6.83 -13.62 9.35
CA ASP A 28 6.28 -13.89 8.02
C ASP A 28 7.38 -14.08 6.96
N ILE A 29 8.47 -13.31 7.04
CA ILE A 29 9.57 -13.38 6.06
C ILE A 29 10.56 -14.51 6.38
N ALA A 30 11.01 -14.60 7.64
CA ALA A 30 12.13 -15.45 8.05
C ALA A 30 11.71 -16.68 8.85
N GLY A 31 10.45 -16.75 9.30
CA GLY A 31 9.89 -17.91 9.98
C GLY A 31 9.41 -19.00 9.01
N VAL A 32 9.30 -18.70 7.72
CA VAL A 32 8.89 -19.66 6.67
C VAL A 32 10.00 -19.81 5.62
N GLY A 33 10.16 -21.01 5.07
CA GLY A 33 11.24 -21.31 4.12
C GLY A 33 11.04 -20.80 2.68
N SER A 34 10.00 -20.02 2.41
CA SER A 34 9.64 -19.59 1.06
C SER A 34 8.92 -18.24 1.04
N THR A 35 9.17 -17.43 0.02
CA THR A 35 8.36 -16.25 -0.27
C THR A 35 6.97 -16.65 -0.75
N HIS A 36 5.94 -15.94 -0.29
CA HIS A 36 4.57 -16.11 -0.76
C HIS A 36 3.93 -14.77 -1.12
N ILE A 37 2.80 -14.85 -1.81
CA ILE A 37 1.91 -13.70 -1.98
C ILE A 37 1.37 -13.30 -0.60
N ASN A 38 1.62 -12.06 -0.20
CA ASN A 38 1.02 -11.45 0.99
C ASN A 38 -0.44 -11.04 0.69
N HIS A 39 -0.65 -10.30 -0.39
CA HIS A 39 -1.97 -9.95 -0.92
C HIS A 39 -1.92 -9.75 -2.45
N LEU A 40 -3.08 -9.77 -3.09
CA LEU A 40 -3.29 -9.32 -4.47
C LEU A 40 -4.39 -8.26 -4.45
N THR A 41 -4.07 -7.07 -4.92
CA THR A 41 -4.95 -5.90 -4.84
C THR A 41 -5.63 -5.66 -6.19
N PRO A 42 -6.94 -5.96 -6.37
CA PRO A 42 -7.67 -5.54 -7.55
C PRO A 42 -7.99 -4.05 -7.49
N ARG A 43 -7.99 -3.43 -8.68
CA ARG A 43 -8.47 -2.05 -8.87
C ARG A 43 -10.00 -2.01 -8.88
N VAL A 44 -10.58 -1.05 -8.16
CA VAL A 44 -12.01 -0.74 -8.10
C VAL A 44 -12.27 0.70 -8.55
N LEU A 45 -13.48 0.97 -9.02
CA LEU A 45 -13.87 2.32 -9.49
C LEU A 45 -14.41 3.20 -8.36
N ASP A 46 -15.19 2.63 -7.42
CA ASP A 46 -15.68 3.34 -6.23
C ASP A 46 -15.36 2.50 -4.99
N ILE A 47 -14.30 2.90 -4.28
CA ILE A 47 -13.82 2.19 -3.09
C ILE A 47 -14.78 2.35 -1.90
N ASP A 48 -15.52 3.46 -1.81
CA ASP A 48 -16.49 3.67 -0.72
C ASP A 48 -17.73 2.79 -0.90
N ASP A 49 -18.23 2.68 -2.14
CA ASP A 49 -19.35 1.77 -2.46
C ASP A 49 -18.96 0.31 -2.20
N LEU A 50 -17.74 -0.09 -2.60
CA LEU A 50 -17.22 -1.41 -2.31
C LEU A 50 -17.08 -1.64 -0.80
N TYR A 51 -16.47 -0.72 -0.06
CA TYR A 51 -16.31 -0.80 1.39
C TYR A 51 -17.65 -1.01 2.10
N ARG A 52 -18.65 -0.19 1.77
CA ARG A 52 -20.01 -0.30 2.29
C ARG A 52 -20.62 -1.67 1.99
N ARG A 53 -20.54 -2.13 0.74
CA ARG A 53 -21.09 -3.41 0.28
C ARG A 53 -20.41 -4.63 0.89
N MET A 54 -19.10 -4.57 1.15
CA MET A 54 -18.35 -5.64 1.81
C MET A 54 -18.71 -5.70 3.29
N THR A 55 -18.82 -4.55 3.95
CA THR A 55 -19.30 -4.43 5.34
C THR A 55 -20.71 -4.99 5.50
N GLU A 56 -21.65 -4.65 4.61
CA GLU A 56 -23.03 -5.18 4.59
C GLU A 56 -23.09 -6.70 4.39
N ARG A 57 -22.08 -7.29 3.75
CA ARG A 57 -21.95 -8.75 3.57
C ARG A 57 -21.25 -9.44 4.74
N GLY A 58 -20.91 -8.70 5.80
CA GLY A 58 -20.24 -9.23 6.99
C GLY A 58 -18.73 -9.47 6.82
N ILE A 59 -18.11 -8.90 5.78
CA ILE A 59 -16.65 -8.95 5.63
C ILE A 59 -16.05 -7.94 6.61
N THR A 60 -15.11 -8.40 7.45
CA THR A 60 -14.40 -7.55 8.40
C THR A 60 -13.39 -6.67 7.67
N MET A 61 -13.80 -5.43 7.37
CA MET A 61 -12.95 -4.38 6.83
C MET A 61 -12.09 -3.78 7.94
N ILE A 62 -10.95 -3.17 7.58
CA ILE A 62 -10.24 -2.25 8.46
C ILE A 62 -10.96 -0.90 8.46
N ASP A 63 -11.06 -0.27 9.62
CA ASP A 63 -11.93 0.90 9.88
C ASP A 63 -11.66 2.15 9.03
N THR A 64 -10.60 2.18 8.22
CA THR A 64 -10.20 3.39 7.49
C THR A 64 -9.74 3.08 6.06
N ILE A 65 -10.24 3.88 5.11
CA ILE A 65 -9.70 3.98 3.76
C ILE A 65 -8.52 4.95 3.80
N GLN A 66 -7.35 4.48 3.38
CA GLN A 66 -6.12 5.28 3.32
C GLN A 66 -6.01 6.02 2.00
N GLY A 67 -5.23 7.11 2.02
CA GLY A 67 -5.05 8.00 0.87
C GLY A 67 -5.88 9.29 1.02
N PRO A 68 -6.09 10.03 -0.08
CA PRO A 68 -6.84 11.28 -0.04
C PRO A 68 -8.31 11.05 0.36
N PRO A 69 -8.97 12.09 0.91
CA PRO A 69 -10.40 12.04 1.19
C PRO A 69 -11.21 11.87 -0.11
N ARG A 70 -12.46 11.41 0.02
CA ARG A 70 -13.43 11.46 -1.08
C ARG A 70 -13.80 12.92 -1.33
N THR A 71 -13.76 13.36 -2.59
CA THR A 71 -14.09 14.74 -2.98
C THR A 71 -14.90 14.76 -4.28
N ASP A 72 -15.48 15.91 -4.61
CA ASP A 72 -16.16 16.10 -5.89
C ASP A 72 -15.19 16.44 -7.05
N GLY A 73 -13.91 16.64 -6.74
CA GLY A 73 -12.86 16.89 -7.72
C GLY A 73 -12.22 15.61 -8.26
N PRO A 74 -11.20 15.73 -9.14
CA PRO A 74 -10.49 14.57 -9.65
C PRO A 74 -9.88 13.72 -8.54
N ASP A 75 -10.05 12.40 -8.63
CA ASP A 75 -9.33 11.48 -7.75
C ASP A 75 -7.83 11.62 -8.00
N VAL A 76 -7.05 11.80 -6.93
CA VAL A 76 -5.58 11.89 -7.01
C VAL A 76 -4.93 10.67 -6.37
N LEU A 77 -3.77 10.26 -6.89
CA LEU A 77 -2.99 9.15 -6.35
C LEU A 77 -3.79 7.85 -6.27
N LEU A 78 -3.86 7.25 -5.09
CA LEU A 78 -4.70 6.09 -4.85
C LEU A 78 -5.35 6.18 -3.47
N ARG A 79 -6.50 5.54 -3.37
CA ARG A 79 -7.17 5.22 -2.11
C ARG A 79 -7.18 3.71 -1.95
N GLN A 80 -6.93 3.21 -0.75
CA GLN A 80 -6.84 1.78 -0.50
C GLN A 80 -7.41 1.39 0.86
N THR A 81 -7.88 0.16 0.98
CA THR A 81 -8.30 -0.42 2.25
C THR A 81 -8.08 -1.92 2.21
N SER A 82 -8.05 -2.55 3.37
CA SER A 82 -7.88 -3.99 3.49
C SER A 82 -8.97 -4.61 4.34
N PHE A 83 -9.08 -5.92 4.22
CA PHE A 83 -10.03 -6.74 4.93
C PHE A 83 -9.34 -8.02 5.40
N ARG A 84 -9.77 -8.51 6.55
CA ARG A 84 -9.18 -9.71 7.15
C ARG A 84 -9.41 -10.89 6.21
N ALA A 85 -8.33 -11.49 5.70
CA ALA A 85 -8.43 -12.71 4.91
C ALA A 85 -8.47 -13.95 5.82
N LEU A 86 -8.60 -15.10 5.17
CA LEU A 86 -8.77 -16.40 5.80
C LEU A 86 -7.53 -16.76 6.65
N ALA A 87 -7.79 -17.28 7.85
CA ALA A 87 -6.80 -18.00 8.64
C ALA A 87 -6.30 -19.20 7.82
N GLU A 88 -4.99 -19.29 7.58
CA GLU A 88 -4.39 -20.35 6.78
C GLU A 88 -3.94 -21.51 7.70
N PRO A 89 -4.49 -22.72 7.55
CA PRO A 89 -4.03 -23.89 8.29
C PRO A 89 -2.59 -24.23 7.92
N ARG A 90 -1.72 -24.38 8.91
CA ARG A 90 -0.29 -24.70 8.72
C ARG A 90 0.17 -25.76 9.71
N MET A 91 1.22 -26.48 9.33
CA MET A 91 1.87 -27.44 10.22
C MET A 91 3.01 -26.73 10.93
N PHE A 92 3.15 -26.99 12.23
CA PHE A 92 4.26 -26.53 13.06
C PHE A 92 5.06 -27.73 13.53
N ARG A 93 6.39 -27.59 13.57
CA ARG A 93 7.29 -28.56 14.16
C ARG A 93 7.78 -28.03 15.50
N ASP A 94 7.60 -28.83 16.54
CA ASP A 94 8.13 -28.62 17.87
C ASP A 94 9.58 -29.12 17.99
N GLU A 95 10.30 -28.72 19.03
CA GLU A 95 11.72 -29.07 19.23
C GLU A 95 11.97 -30.58 19.36
N ASP A 96 10.96 -31.33 19.82
CA ASP A 96 10.98 -32.78 19.92
C ASP A 96 10.71 -33.50 18.58
N GLY A 97 10.48 -32.73 17.51
CA GLY A 97 10.15 -33.21 16.18
C GLY A 97 8.67 -33.49 15.96
N THR A 98 7.82 -33.29 16.97
CA THR A 98 6.36 -33.45 16.85
C THR A 98 5.82 -32.42 15.87
N VAL A 99 4.91 -32.85 14.99
CA VAL A 99 4.28 -31.97 14.01
C VAL A 99 2.81 -31.80 14.34
N THR A 100 2.40 -30.57 14.67
CA THR A 100 1.03 -30.23 15.08
C THR A 100 0.38 -29.25 14.11
N PRO A 101 -0.95 -29.34 13.90
CA PRO A 101 -1.68 -28.33 13.15
C PRO A 101 -1.77 -27.02 13.94
N GLY A 102 -1.58 -25.90 13.27
CA GLY A 102 -1.76 -24.56 13.77
C GLY A 102 -2.32 -23.64 12.67
N ILE A 103 -2.37 -22.33 12.96
CA ILE A 103 -2.92 -21.34 12.05
C ILE A 103 -1.92 -20.19 11.92
N LEU A 104 -1.66 -19.79 10.67
CA LEU A 104 -0.94 -18.57 10.35
C LEU A 104 -1.91 -17.52 9.80
N ARG A 105 -1.82 -16.30 10.33
CA ARG A 105 -2.56 -15.13 9.86
C ARG A 105 -1.60 -14.23 9.09
N VAL A 106 -1.25 -14.69 7.90
CA VAL A 106 -0.19 -14.11 7.07
C VAL A 106 -0.70 -13.46 5.79
N ARG A 107 -2.02 -13.47 5.59
CA ARG A 107 -2.66 -12.91 4.40
C ARG A 107 -3.80 -12.00 4.82
N PHE A 108 -3.93 -10.92 4.07
CA PHE A 108 -5.11 -10.06 4.07
C PHE A 108 -5.51 -9.81 2.63
N GLY A 109 -6.76 -9.43 2.44
CA GLY A 109 -7.22 -8.92 1.16
C GLY A 109 -7.05 -7.41 1.16
N GLU A 110 -6.70 -6.85 0.02
CA GLU A 110 -6.61 -5.41 -0.17
C GLU A 110 -7.37 -5.05 -1.44
N VAL A 111 -7.86 -3.82 -1.52
CA VAL A 111 -8.50 -3.24 -2.71
C VAL A 111 -8.06 -1.79 -2.84
N GLU A 112 -7.93 -1.31 -4.08
CA GLU A 112 -7.47 0.04 -4.35
C GLU A 112 -8.28 0.73 -5.45
N ALA A 113 -8.44 2.04 -5.35
CA ALA A 113 -8.91 2.91 -6.41
C ALA A 113 -7.77 3.85 -6.80
N ARG A 114 -7.44 3.92 -8.09
CA ARG A 114 -6.34 4.74 -8.63
C ARG A 114 -6.89 5.93 -9.42
N GLY A 115 -6.47 7.12 -9.00
CA GLY A 115 -6.70 8.41 -9.65
C GLY A 115 -5.50 8.88 -10.47
N VAL A 116 -5.41 10.20 -10.68
CA VAL A 116 -4.36 10.85 -11.47
C VAL A 116 -3.04 10.96 -10.69
N ALA A 117 -1.91 10.76 -11.38
CA ALA A 117 -0.59 10.99 -10.86
C ALA A 117 -0.34 12.49 -10.62
N LEU A 118 0.21 12.85 -9.47
CA LEU A 118 0.54 14.23 -9.13
C LEU A 118 1.96 14.58 -9.59
N THR A 119 2.14 15.83 -10.02
CA THR A 119 3.48 16.41 -10.21
C THR A 119 4.15 16.63 -8.84
N PRO A 120 5.46 16.94 -8.77
CA PRO A 120 6.10 17.33 -7.51
C PRO A 120 5.36 18.47 -6.79
N ARG A 121 4.89 19.48 -7.54
CA ARG A 121 4.07 20.57 -7.00
C ARG A 121 2.72 20.08 -6.47
N GLY A 122 2.06 19.16 -7.18
CA GLY A 122 0.84 18.53 -6.70
C GLY A 122 1.07 17.72 -5.43
N ARG A 123 2.17 16.96 -5.36
CA ARG A 123 2.58 16.20 -4.17
C ARG A 123 2.78 17.13 -2.98
N GLU A 124 3.46 18.26 -3.14
CA GLU A 124 3.63 19.25 -2.05
C GLU A 124 2.28 19.73 -1.50
N ARG A 125 1.29 19.99 -2.37
CA ARG A 125 -0.06 20.37 -1.94
C ARG A 125 -0.80 19.23 -1.24
N TYR A 126 -0.62 18.00 -1.72
CA TYR A 126 -1.15 16.81 -1.08
C TYR A 126 -0.61 16.64 0.34
N GLU A 127 0.71 16.70 0.52
CA GLU A 127 1.31 16.58 1.86
C GLU A 127 0.82 17.70 2.79
N ALA A 128 0.71 18.94 2.29
CA ALA A 128 0.18 20.06 3.08
C ALA A 128 -1.29 19.86 3.49
N ALA A 129 -2.14 19.32 2.60
CA ALA A 129 -3.53 19.02 2.92
C ALA A 129 -3.65 17.86 3.91
N MET A 130 -2.87 16.79 3.73
CA MET A 130 -2.89 15.60 4.58
C MET A 130 -2.29 15.84 5.98
N ALA A 131 -1.47 16.88 6.15
CA ALA A 131 -0.96 17.30 7.45
C ALA A 131 -2.01 18.01 8.33
N ALA A 132 -3.16 18.41 7.76
CA ALA A 132 -4.24 19.01 8.54
C ALA A 132 -4.94 17.97 9.43
N ALA A 133 -5.54 18.41 10.54
CA ALA A 133 -6.30 17.53 11.43
C ALA A 133 -7.53 16.90 10.75
N ASP A 134 -8.11 17.62 9.78
CA ASP A 134 -9.17 17.13 8.90
C ASP A 134 -8.81 17.49 7.44
N PRO A 135 -8.15 16.58 6.71
CA PRO A 135 -7.78 16.81 5.32
C PRO A 135 -8.98 17.07 4.40
N ALA A 136 -10.14 16.47 4.69
CA ALA A 136 -11.35 16.65 3.87
C ALA A 136 -11.87 18.08 3.98
N ALA A 137 -11.86 18.68 5.17
CA ALA A 137 -12.32 20.05 5.40
C ALA A 137 -11.45 21.10 4.69
N VAL A 138 -10.14 20.84 4.52
CA VAL A 138 -9.22 21.81 3.89
C VAL A 138 -8.97 21.54 2.41
N TRP A 139 -9.39 20.39 1.88
CA TRP A 139 -9.00 19.90 0.56
C TRP A 139 -9.21 20.92 -0.58
N ALA A 140 -10.37 21.57 -0.60
CA ALA A 140 -10.73 22.56 -1.62
C ALA A 140 -9.83 23.81 -1.63
N THR A 141 -9.06 24.04 -0.56
CA THR A 141 -8.06 25.12 -0.50
C THR A 141 -6.75 24.71 -1.21
N HIS A 142 -6.47 23.41 -1.30
CA HIS A 142 -5.24 22.87 -1.87
C HIS A 142 -5.43 22.41 -3.32
N PHE A 143 -6.56 21.76 -3.62
CA PHE A 143 -6.84 21.20 -4.93
C PHE A 143 -8.07 21.85 -5.58
N PRO A 144 -7.97 22.24 -6.87
CA PRO A 144 -9.14 22.62 -7.64
C PRO A 144 -10.06 21.42 -7.88
N SER A 145 -11.31 21.71 -8.25
CA SER A 145 -12.37 20.70 -8.41
C SER A 145 -12.49 20.14 -9.83
N THR A 146 -11.62 20.54 -10.77
CA THR A 146 -11.69 20.08 -12.17
C THR A 146 -10.32 19.70 -12.72
N ASP A 147 -10.28 18.71 -13.61
CA ASP A 147 -9.05 18.34 -14.34
C ASP A 147 -8.47 19.50 -15.15
N ALA A 148 -9.32 20.38 -15.68
CA ALA A 148 -8.89 21.55 -16.44
C ALA A 148 -8.04 22.50 -15.58
N GLU A 149 -8.48 22.75 -14.35
CA GLU A 149 -7.73 23.59 -13.42
C GLU A 149 -6.50 22.88 -12.85
N MET A 150 -6.58 21.56 -12.61
CA MET A 150 -5.44 20.73 -12.23
C MET A 150 -4.32 20.79 -13.28
N ALA A 151 -4.67 20.64 -14.55
CA ALA A 151 -3.75 20.73 -15.69
C ALA A 151 -3.18 22.15 -15.83
N ALA A 152 -4.04 23.18 -15.80
CA ALA A 152 -3.62 24.58 -15.93
C ALA A 152 -2.67 25.03 -14.80
N GLN A 153 -2.82 24.48 -13.59
CA GLN A 153 -1.95 24.76 -12.46
C GLN A 153 -0.71 23.82 -12.39
N GLY A 154 -0.61 22.83 -13.28
CA GLY A 154 0.48 21.85 -13.29
C GLY A 154 0.54 21.00 -12.02
N LEU A 155 -0.62 20.62 -11.47
CA LEU A 155 -0.72 19.84 -10.23
C LEU A 155 -0.75 18.33 -10.47
N ALA A 156 -1.21 17.91 -11.64
CA ALA A 156 -1.28 16.51 -12.02
C ALA A 156 -0.80 16.30 -13.46
N TYR A 157 -0.48 15.05 -13.76
CA TYR A 157 0.01 14.62 -15.06
C TYR A 157 -1.14 14.30 -16.01
N TYR A 158 -1.10 14.93 -17.18
CA TYR A 158 -2.05 14.76 -18.26
C TYR A 158 -1.29 14.53 -19.56
N ARG A 159 -1.74 13.58 -20.38
CA ARG A 159 -1.10 13.26 -21.66
C ARG A 159 -1.24 14.44 -22.62
N GLY A 160 -0.12 15.00 -23.09
CA GLY A 160 -0.09 16.21 -23.91
C GLY A 160 -0.71 17.45 -23.25
N GLY A 161 -0.86 17.44 -21.91
CA GLY A 161 -1.58 18.49 -21.18
C GLY A 161 -3.10 18.49 -21.37
N ASP A 162 -3.70 17.47 -22.01
CA ASP A 162 -5.14 17.35 -22.25
C ASP A 162 -5.88 16.96 -20.95
N PRO A 163 -6.73 17.83 -20.37
CA PRO A 163 -7.46 17.53 -19.14
C PRO A 163 -8.37 16.30 -19.22
N SER A 164 -8.74 15.85 -20.44
CA SER A 164 -9.53 14.64 -20.64
C SER A 164 -8.70 13.35 -20.64
N ALA A 165 -7.37 13.45 -20.55
CA ALA A 165 -6.44 12.33 -20.59
C ALA A 165 -5.51 12.30 -19.34
N PRO A 166 -6.06 12.16 -18.12
CA PRO A 166 -5.26 12.02 -16.91
C PRO A 166 -4.35 10.78 -16.98
N ILE A 167 -3.10 10.93 -16.55
CA ILE A 167 -2.17 9.82 -16.40
C ILE A 167 -2.43 9.17 -15.04
N VAL A 168 -2.78 7.88 -15.05
CA VAL A 168 -3.08 7.12 -13.83
C VAL A 168 -1.83 7.02 -12.96
N TYR A 169 -2.01 7.15 -11.65
CA TYR A 169 -0.95 6.89 -10.67
C TYR A 169 -0.68 5.39 -10.55
N GLU A 170 0.52 4.96 -10.90
CA GLU A 170 0.94 3.54 -10.94
C GLU A 170 1.86 3.15 -9.77
N ASP A 171 2.20 4.08 -8.88
CA ASP A 171 3.02 3.82 -7.70
C ASP A 171 2.16 3.56 -6.45
N PHE A 172 2.78 3.63 -5.27
CA PHE A 172 2.15 3.40 -3.97
C PHE A 172 2.12 4.68 -3.12
N LEU A 173 1.27 4.71 -2.10
CA LEU A 173 1.27 5.82 -1.13
C LEU A 173 2.59 5.84 -0.34
N PRO A 174 3.07 7.03 0.08
CA PRO A 174 4.24 7.13 0.94
C PRO A 174 3.99 6.48 2.32
N ALA A 175 5.07 6.19 3.04
CA ALA A 175 5.03 5.51 4.34
C ALA A 175 4.13 6.20 5.38
N SER A 176 3.99 7.53 5.32
CA SER A 176 3.08 8.33 6.17
C SER A 176 1.61 7.95 6.00
N ALA A 177 1.23 7.39 4.85
CA ALA A 177 -0.13 6.98 4.52
C ALA A 177 -0.34 5.45 4.49
N ALA A 178 0.73 4.65 4.67
CA ALA A 178 0.72 3.18 4.56
C ALA A 178 0.53 2.46 5.91
N GLY A 179 -0.49 2.85 6.68
CA GLY A 179 -0.81 2.20 7.97
C GLY A 179 -1.37 0.76 7.84
N ILE A 180 -1.76 0.33 6.64
CA ILE A 180 -2.44 -0.96 6.38
C ILE A 180 -1.56 -2.15 6.76
N PHE A 181 -0.24 -2.08 6.55
CA PHE A 181 0.67 -3.16 6.94
C PHE A 181 0.73 -3.36 8.46
N ARG A 182 0.42 -2.31 9.24
CA ARG A 182 0.53 -2.30 10.71
C ARG A 182 -0.77 -2.74 11.37
N SER A 183 -1.93 -2.26 10.89
CA SER A 183 -3.24 -2.65 11.43
C SER A 183 -3.64 -4.09 11.11
N ASN A 184 -2.95 -4.74 10.18
CA ASN A 184 -3.19 -6.14 9.80
C ASN A 184 -2.46 -7.17 10.67
N LEU A 185 -1.55 -6.74 11.54
CA LEU A 185 -0.79 -7.62 12.42
C LEU A 185 -1.47 -7.58 13.79
N ASP A 186 -1.87 -8.75 14.32
CA ASP A 186 -2.69 -8.93 15.54
C ASP A 186 -2.09 -8.36 16.85
N ARG A 187 -1.02 -7.56 16.78
CA ARG A 187 -0.43 -6.84 17.92
C ARG A 187 -0.16 -5.39 17.53
N ASP A 188 -0.60 -4.47 18.38
CA ASP A 188 -0.12 -3.10 18.43
C ASP A 188 1.39 -3.12 18.72
N SER A 189 2.21 -3.30 17.69
CA SER A 189 3.65 -3.06 17.79
C SER A 189 3.82 -1.56 18.02
N GLN A 190 4.16 -1.18 19.25
CA GLN A 190 4.50 0.21 19.58
C GLN A 190 5.63 0.67 18.67
N THR A 191 5.46 1.85 18.07
CA THR A 191 6.53 2.51 17.35
C THR A 191 7.71 2.74 18.31
N GLY A 192 8.90 2.36 17.88
CA GLY A 192 10.04 3.19 18.21
C GLY A 192 9.85 4.48 17.42
N ASP A 193 9.39 5.55 18.06
CA ASP A 193 9.27 6.90 17.48
C ASP A 193 10.66 7.55 17.25
N GLY A 194 11.69 6.71 17.09
CA GLY A 194 13.07 7.12 16.91
C GLY A 194 13.35 7.46 15.44
N PRO A 195 14.32 8.33 15.17
CA PRO A 195 14.81 8.55 13.82
C PRO A 195 15.24 7.22 13.18
N ASP A 196 14.92 7.04 11.90
CA ASP A 196 15.40 5.90 11.11
C ASP A 196 16.91 6.06 10.87
N ASP A 197 17.69 5.52 11.81
CA ASP A 197 19.16 5.54 11.79
C ASP A 197 19.72 4.30 11.06
N ALA A 198 18.87 3.52 10.38
CA ALA A 198 19.31 2.33 9.66
C ALA A 198 20.09 2.67 8.38
N GLY A 199 19.96 3.91 7.89
CA GLY A 199 20.68 4.40 6.70
C GLY A 199 20.24 3.75 5.39
N TYR A 200 19.12 3.01 5.39
CA TYR A 200 18.56 2.40 4.20
C TYR A 200 17.86 3.46 3.35
N ASN A 201 18.29 3.59 2.10
CA ASN A 201 17.71 4.51 1.13
C ASN A 201 17.60 3.84 -0.24
N VAL A 202 17.08 4.58 -1.23
CA VAL A 202 16.89 4.06 -2.59
C VAL A 202 18.20 3.63 -3.24
N ASP A 203 19.32 4.32 -2.95
CA ASP A 203 20.64 3.98 -3.49
C ASP A 203 21.17 2.68 -2.91
N TRP A 204 20.99 2.49 -1.60
CA TRP A 204 21.32 1.24 -0.92
C TRP A 204 20.51 0.08 -1.49
N LEU A 205 19.19 0.27 -1.67
CA LEU A 205 18.31 -0.76 -2.22
C LEU A 205 18.71 -1.10 -3.66
N ALA A 206 18.98 -0.09 -4.50
CA ALA A 206 19.47 -0.27 -5.86
C ALA A 206 20.79 -1.07 -5.90
N GLY A 207 21.70 -0.79 -4.97
CA GLY A 207 22.94 -1.55 -4.79
C GLY A 207 22.69 -3.01 -4.40
N ALA A 208 21.76 -3.25 -3.47
CA ALA A 208 21.41 -4.59 -2.99
C ALA A 208 20.73 -5.45 -4.08
N ILE A 209 19.83 -4.87 -4.88
CA ILE A 209 19.15 -5.57 -5.99
C ILE A 209 20.00 -5.62 -7.27
N GLY A 210 21.13 -4.90 -7.32
CA GLY A 210 22.01 -4.81 -8.48
C GLY A 210 21.37 -4.16 -9.71
N ARG A 211 20.38 -3.28 -9.51
CA ARG A 211 19.64 -2.57 -10.58
C ARG A 211 19.29 -1.16 -10.16
N HIS A 212 19.31 -0.25 -11.14
CA HIS A 212 18.82 1.11 -10.94
C HIS A 212 17.32 1.11 -10.65
N ILE A 213 16.91 1.87 -9.63
CA ILE A 213 15.52 2.15 -9.32
C ILE A 213 15.16 3.47 -9.98
N HIS A 214 14.19 3.45 -10.88
CA HIS A 214 13.77 4.64 -11.63
C HIS A 214 13.06 5.65 -10.74
N ASP A 215 13.30 6.94 -11.01
CA ASP A 215 12.48 8.02 -10.48
C ASP A 215 11.11 8.00 -11.18
N PRO A 216 10.00 7.78 -10.44
CA PRO A 216 8.67 7.76 -11.05
C PRO A 216 8.29 9.07 -11.73
N TYR A 217 8.77 10.23 -11.24
CA TYR A 217 8.44 11.51 -11.86
C TYR A 217 9.01 11.63 -13.28
N ALA A 218 10.22 11.13 -13.52
CA ALA A 218 10.79 11.10 -14.85
C ALA A 218 9.97 10.24 -15.83
N LEU A 219 9.33 9.17 -15.35
CA LEU A 219 8.44 8.33 -16.15
C LEU A 219 7.12 9.03 -16.45
N TYR A 220 6.52 9.70 -15.47
CA TYR A 220 5.31 10.49 -15.68
C TYR A 220 5.53 11.70 -16.59
N ASP A 221 6.68 12.38 -16.47
CA ASP A 221 7.08 13.45 -17.36
C ASP A 221 7.15 12.95 -18.81
N ALA A 222 7.78 11.79 -19.04
CA ALA A 222 7.86 11.19 -20.37
C ALA A 222 6.47 10.86 -20.93
N LEU A 223 5.59 10.24 -20.12
CA LEU A 223 4.20 9.94 -20.52
C LEU A 223 3.39 11.21 -20.82
N ALA A 224 3.64 12.30 -20.10
CA ALA A 224 2.96 13.58 -20.32
C ALA A 224 3.37 14.25 -21.63
N GLN A 225 4.57 13.98 -22.14
CA GLN A 225 5.02 14.47 -23.46
C GLN A 225 4.49 13.64 -24.63
N GLU A 226 3.91 12.46 -24.39
CA GLU A 226 3.28 11.68 -25.46
C GLU A 226 2.00 12.38 -25.95
N GLU A 227 1.81 12.48 -27.27
CA GLU A 227 0.52 12.90 -27.83
C GLU A 227 -0.50 11.77 -27.66
N ARG A 228 -1.79 12.14 -27.50
CA ARG A 228 -2.87 11.16 -27.47
C ARG A 228 -2.92 10.44 -28.83
N ARG A 229 -2.65 9.13 -28.82
CA ARG A 229 -2.82 8.28 -30.01
C ARG A 229 -4.29 8.19 -30.43
#